data_AF-W4RSG8-F1
#
_entry.id   AF-W4RSG8-F1
#
_cell.length_a   1.000
_cell.length_b   1.000
_cell.length_c   1.000
_cell.angle_alpha   90.00
_cell.angle_beta   90.00
_cell.angle_gamma   90.00
#
_symmetry.space_group_name_H-M   'P 1'
#
loop_
_entity.id
_entity.type
_entity.pdbx_description
1 polymer ?
#
loop_
_entity_poly.entity_id
_entity_poly.type
_entity_poly.pdbx_seq_one_letter_code
_entity_poly.pdbx_strand_id
1 'polypeptide(L)'
;MSNTYSEVWDLDVFFEGGSASPEFAAHLKAAGAEIEQFKKEVESWQPADHKSEGSRLESLVGMFDKAARKIRQAGAFVSCLHAQNTNDKKAGQLKAAVTELSASLQTALTIFDQKLSSFSDSVWSELVQEGLLQVLRFVLTERRERAAERLSEKEESVINALSVDGYHGWGQMYDLLVGNTKIKYNGESLSVGQAANKLSNADRSVRKEVFAQWEQAWGENEEAFAKTLNHLAGFRLNVYKLRGWMMY
;
A
#
# COMPACT_ATOMS: atom_id res chain seq x y z
N MET A 1 36.45 8.89 -27.30
CA MET A 1 35.30 9.81 -27.16
C MET A 1 34.66 9.53 -25.82
N SER A 2 34.52 10.55 -24.98
CA SER A 2 33.80 10.45 -23.70
C SER A 2 32.31 10.63 -24.01
N ASN A 3 31.49 9.60 -23.81
CA ASN A 3 30.04 9.76 -23.88
C ASN A 3 29.60 10.42 -22.57
N THR A 4 29.25 11.70 -22.64
CA THR A 4 28.60 12.43 -21.55
C THR A 4 27.11 12.10 -21.58
N TYR A 5 26.61 11.41 -20.55
CA TYR A 5 25.19 11.19 -20.37
C TYR A 5 24.55 12.40 -19.68
N SER A 6 23.26 12.63 -19.95
CA SER A 6 22.48 13.63 -19.22
C SER A 6 22.38 13.24 -17.74
N GLU A 7 22.60 14.20 -16.84
CA GLU A 7 22.41 14.01 -15.39
C GLU A 7 20.94 14.14 -14.96
N VAL A 8 20.07 14.55 -15.88
CA VAL A 8 18.62 14.64 -15.70
C VAL A 8 17.92 13.72 -16.69
N TRP A 9 16.97 12.92 -16.19
CA TRP A 9 16.08 12.14 -17.05
C TRP A 9 15.21 13.06 -17.90
N ASP A 10 14.82 12.58 -19.07
CA ASP A 10 13.86 13.25 -19.93
C ASP A 10 12.45 12.75 -19.62
N LEU A 11 11.62 13.63 -19.07
CA LEU A 11 10.21 13.34 -18.75
C LEU A 11 9.26 13.88 -19.83
N ASP A 12 9.73 14.73 -20.74
CA ASP A 12 8.91 15.31 -21.79
C ASP A 12 8.47 14.25 -22.81
N VAL A 13 9.21 13.15 -22.92
CA VAL A 13 8.81 11.95 -23.67
C VAL A 13 7.49 11.33 -23.21
N PHE A 14 7.05 11.62 -21.97
CA PHE A 14 5.78 11.15 -21.43
C PHE A 14 4.72 12.25 -21.45
N PHE A 15 5.05 13.42 -20.92
CA PHE A 15 4.18 14.60 -20.90
C PHE A 15 5.04 15.87 -20.96
N GLU A 16 4.97 16.59 -22.07
CA GLU A 16 5.79 17.78 -22.33
C GLU A 16 5.46 18.93 -21.39
N GLY A 17 6.48 19.56 -20.80
CA GLY A 17 6.33 20.72 -19.91
C GLY A 17 6.25 20.37 -18.42
N GLY A 18 6.61 19.13 -18.05
CA GLY A 18 6.75 18.70 -16.66
C GLY A 18 5.51 18.96 -15.80
N SER A 19 5.68 19.61 -14.65
CA SER A 19 4.56 19.94 -13.75
C SER A 19 3.58 20.95 -14.35
N ALA A 20 3.95 21.64 -15.43
CA ALA A 20 3.07 22.54 -16.17
C ALA A 20 2.40 21.93 -17.41
N SER A 21 2.66 20.64 -17.69
CA SER A 21 2.16 19.97 -18.88
C SER A 21 0.62 20.03 -19.00
N PRO A 22 0.07 20.59 -20.09
CA PRO A 22 -1.35 20.55 -20.37
C PRO A 22 -1.84 19.12 -20.70
N GLU A 23 -1.00 18.30 -21.33
CA GLU A 23 -1.28 16.89 -21.62
C GLU A 23 -1.43 16.10 -20.32
N PHE A 24 -0.55 16.36 -19.33
CA PHE A 24 -0.66 15.71 -18.03
C PHE A 24 -1.93 16.13 -17.28
N ALA A 25 -2.29 17.42 -17.33
CA ALA A 25 -3.54 17.90 -16.75
C ALA A 25 -4.78 17.24 -17.39
N ALA A 26 -4.78 17.07 -18.73
CA ALA A 26 -5.83 16.36 -19.43
C ALA A 26 -5.87 14.86 -19.05
N HIS A 27 -4.71 14.22 -18.88
CA HIS A 27 -4.60 12.83 -18.43
C HIS A 27 -5.19 12.62 -17.05
N LEU A 28 -4.93 13.52 -16.09
CA LEU A 28 -5.53 13.47 -14.74
C LEU A 28 -7.05 13.64 -14.79
N LYS A 29 -7.56 14.57 -15.61
CA LYS A 29 -9.00 14.75 -15.80
C LYS A 29 -9.65 13.50 -16.37
N ALA A 30 -9.03 12.87 -17.37
CA ALA A 30 -9.51 11.62 -17.95
C ALA A 30 -9.48 10.47 -16.93
N ALA A 31 -8.43 10.37 -16.13
CA ALA A 31 -8.33 9.36 -15.07
C ALA A 31 -9.46 9.53 -14.03
N GLY A 32 -9.73 10.76 -13.59
CA GLY A 32 -10.85 11.04 -12.68
C GLY A 32 -12.20 10.63 -13.26
N ALA A 33 -12.46 10.95 -14.53
CA ALA A 33 -13.70 10.54 -15.19
C ALA A 33 -13.85 9.01 -15.29
N GLU A 34 -12.77 8.29 -15.60
CA GLU A 34 -12.78 6.82 -15.67
C GLU A 34 -12.99 6.17 -14.29
N ILE A 35 -12.41 6.75 -13.23
CA ILE A 35 -12.64 6.29 -11.85
C ILE A 35 -14.10 6.47 -11.46
N GLU A 36 -14.68 7.65 -11.69
CA GLU A 36 -16.08 7.91 -11.36
C GLU A 36 -17.03 7.01 -12.16
N GLN A 37 -16.70 6.74 -13.43
CA GLN A 37 -17.47 5.79 -14.23
C GLN A 37 -17.40 4.38 -13.64
N PHE A 38 -16.19 3.87 -13.33
CA PHE A 38 -16.01 2.56 -12.71
C PHE A 38 -16.76 2.46 -11.38
N LYS A 39 -16.61 3.47 -10.52
CA LYS A 39 -17.30 3.55 -9.23
C LYS A 39 -18.81 3.43 -9.38
N LYS A 40 -19.42 4.23 -10.27
CA LYS A 40 -20.86 4.19 -10.52
C LYS A 40 -21.35 2.84 -11.04
N GLU A 41 -20.61 2.25 -11.98
CA GLU A 41 -20.95 0.93 -12.55
C GLU A 41 -20.83 -0.19 -11.51
N VAL A 42 -19.82 -0.12 -10.63
CA VAL A 42 -19.67 -1.05 -9.51
C VAL A 42 -20.77 -0.85 -8.48
N GLU A 43 -21.06 0.37 -8.04
CA GLU A 43 -22.09 0.66 -7.03
C GLU A 43 -23.47 0.18 -7.47
N SER A 44 -23.83 0.42 -8.73
CA SER A 44 -25.13 0.02 -9.31
C SER A 44 -25.25 -1.47 -9.63
N TRP A 45 -24.14 -2.18 -9.85
CA TRP A 45 -24.15 -3.60 -10.21
C TRP A 45 -24.59 -4.47 -9.02
N GLN A 46 -25.66 -5.24 -9.16
CA GLN A 46 -26.08 -6.22 -8.16
C GLN A 46 -25.82 -7.62 -8.74
N PRO A 47 -24.70 -8.27 -8.39
CA PRO A 47 -24.35 -9.56 -8.99
C PRO A 47 -25.41 -10.61 -8.64
N ALA A 48 -25.92 -11.29 -9.67
CA ALA A 48 -26.68 -12.52 -9.49
C ALA A 48 -25.70 -13.71 -9.41
N ASP A 49 -25.97 -14.68 -8.54
CA ASP A 49 -25.14 -15.90 -8.45
C ASP A 49 -25.42 -16.83 -9.64
N HIS A 50 -24.98 -16.41 -10.84
CA HIS A 50 -25.23 -17.10 -12.10
C HIS A 50 -24.13 -16.83 -13.15
N LYS A 51 -23.84 -17.81 -14.02
CA LYS A 51 -22.78 -17.73 -15.05
C LYS A 51 -22.95 -16.58 -16.05
N SER A 52 -24.18 -16.09 -16.24
CA SER A 52 -24.47 -14.96 -17.13
C SER A 52 -23.78 -13.65 -16.74
N GLU A 53 -23.28 -13.53 -15.50
CA GLU A 53 -22.54 -12.36 -15.04
C GLU A 53 -21.16 -12.20 -15.70
N GLY A 54 -20.65 -13.21 -16.42
CA GLY A 54 -19.31 -13.21 -17.01
C GLY A 54 -19.01 -11.95 -17.82
N SER A 55 -19.87 -11.59 -18.77
CA SER A 55 -19.66 -10.40 -19.63
C SER A 55 -19.69 -9.08 -18.83
N ARG A 56 -20.51 -9.01 -17.78
CA ARG A 56 -20.58 -7.84 -16.91
C ARG A 56 -19.31 -7.72 -16.07
N LEU A 57 -18.83 -8.84 -15.52
CA LEU A 57 -17.58 -8.92 -14.78
C LEU A 57 -16.38 -8.53 -15.65
N GLU A 58 -16.28 -9.06 -16.88
CA GLU A 58 -15.23 -8.67 -17.83
C GLU A 58 -15.22 -7.16 -18.12
N SER A 59 -16.41 -6.58 -18.32
CA SER A 59 -16.54 -5.13 -18.55
C SER A 59 -16.03 -4.31 -17.36
N LEU A 60 -16.43 -4.67 -16.13
CA LEU A 60 -15.98 -4.00 -14.90
C LEU A 60 -14.47 -4.14 -14.69
N VAL A 61 -13.90 -5.32 -14.97
CA VAL A 61 -12.44 -5.54 -14.93
C VAL A 61 -11.72 -4.66 -15.94
N GLY A 62 -12.26 -4.53 -17.17
CA GLY A 62 -11.70 -3.64 -18.19
C GLY A 62 -11.74 -2.16 -17.79
N MET A 63 -12.83 -1.72 -17.16
CA MET A 63 -12.93 -0.36 -16.62
C MET A 63 -11.91 -0.08 -15.52
N PHE A 64 -11.75 -1.04 -14.59
CA PHE A 64 -10.74 -0.96 -13.54
C PHE A 64 -9.33 -0.89 -14.12
N ASP A 65 -8.98 -1.79 -15.06
CA ASP A 65 -7.65 -1.83 -15.69
C ASP A 65 -7.32 -0.48 -16.37
N LYS A 66 -8.28 0.09 -17.10
CA LYS A 66 -8.12 1.38 -17.77
C LYS A 66 -7.81 2.51 -16.79
N ALA A 67 -8.62 2.64 -15.74
CA ALA A 67 -8.43 3.65 -14.70
C ALA A 67 -7.11 3.44 -13.93
N ALA A 68 -6.81 2.20 -13.54
CA ALA A 68 -5.62 1.85 -12.78
C ALA A 68 -4.33 2.14 -13.55
N ARG A 69 -4.28 1.86 -14.85
CA ARG A 69 -3.12 2.19 -15.70
C ARG A 69 -2.85 3.69 -15.74
N LYS A 70 -3.89 4.51 -15.91
CA LYS A 70 -3.74 5.97 -15.93
C LYS A 70 -3.21 6.52 -14.62
N ILE A 71 -3.76 6.06 -13.50
CA ILE A 71 -3.31 6.49 -12.16
C ILE A 71 -1.89 6.04 -11.89
N ARG A 72 -1.54 4.80 -12.26
CA ARG A 72 -0.16 4.30 -12.08
C ARG A 72 0.85 5.09 -12.89
N GLN A 73 0.51 5.42 -14.15
CA GLN A 73 1.34 6.28 -14.98
C GLN A 73 1.49 7.69 -14.38
N ALA A 74 0.40 8.28 -13.90
CA ALA A 74 0.42 9.60 -13.28
C ALA A 74 1.26 9.63 -11.99
N GLY A 75 1.12 8.60 -11.15
CA GLY A 75 1.92 8.46 -9.93
C GLY A 75 3.41 8.33 -10.20
N ALA A 76 3.78 7.54 -11.21
CA ALA A 76 5.18 7.42 -11.63
C ALA A 76 5.74 8.76 -12.13
N PHE A 77 5.02 9.44 -13.03
CA PHE A 77 5.44 10.72 -13.59
C PHE A 77 5.65 11.79 -12.52
N VAL A 78 4.67 11.97 -11.61
CA VAL A 78 4.77 12.97 -10.54
C VAL A 78 5.84 12.62 -9.51
N SER A 79 6.07 11.33 -9.25
CA SER A 79 7.17 10.91 -8.38
C SER A 79 8.52 11.30 -8.96
N CYS A 80 8.72 11.12 -10.27
CA CYS A 80 9.94 11.57 -10.96
C CYS A 80 10.08 13.10 -10.92
N LEU A 81 9.02 13.86 -11.19
CA LEU A 81 9.04 15.32 -11.10
C LEU A 81 9.43 15.80 -9.70
N HIS A 82 8.83 15.22 -8.66
CA HIS A 82 9.13 15.58 -7.28
C HIS A 82 10.56 15.19 -6.86
N ALA A 83 11.06 14.06 -7.35
CA ALA A 83 12.45 13.65 -7.12
C ALA A 83 13.46 14.55 -7.84
N GLN A 84 13.12 15.03 -9.04
CA GLN A 84 13.95 15.95 -9.82
C GLN A 84 14.02 17.35 -9.20
N ASN A 85 12.92 17.85 -8.62
CA ASN A 85 12.88 19.12 -7.93
C ASN A 85 11.88 19.13 -6.77
N THR A 86 12.39 18.96 -5.54
CA THR A 86 11.58 18.96 -4.32
C THR A 86 10.97 20.32 -3.97
N ASN A 87 11.49 21.41 -4.55
CA ASN A 87 10.95 22.77 -4.39
C ASN A 87 9.85 23.10 -5.41
N ASP A 88 9.55 22.22 -6.37
CA ASP A 88 8.43 22.40 -7.29
C ASP A 88 7.10 22.21 -6.56
N LYS A 89 6.49 23.34 -6.17
CA LYS A 89 5.18 23.37 -5.50
C LYS A 89 4.07 22.77 -6.35
N LYS A 90 4.13 22.90 -7.68
CA LYS A 90 3.11 22.39 -8.59
C LYS A 90 3.21 20.86 -8.69
N ALA A 91 4.42 20.30 -8.75
CA ALA A 91 4.62 18.86 -8.62
C ALA A 91 4.08 18.33 -7.28
N GLY A 92 4.26 19.07 -6.18
CA GLY A 92 3.66 18.76 -4.88
C GLY A 92 2.12 18.72 -4.90
N GLN A 93 1.48 19.71 -5.54
CA GLN A 93 0.02 19.74 -5.71
C GLN A 93 -0.49 18.58 -6.58
N LEU A 94 0.19 18.29 -7.69
CA LEU A 94 -0.14 17.16 -8.56
C LEU A 94 -0.01 15.83 -7.82
N LYS A 95 0.96 15.69 -6.91
CA LYS A 95 1.14 14.48 -6.08
C LYS A 95 -0.05 14.26 -5.16
N ALA A 96 -0.54 15.33 -4.52
CA ALA A 96 -1.75 15.28 -3.71
C ALA A 96 -2.96 14.88 -4.55
N ALA A 97 -3.16 15.48 -5.73
CA ALA A 97 -4.26 15.14 -6.63
C ALA A 97 -4.24 13.68 -7.10
N VAL A 98 -3.07 13.15 -7.49
CA VAL A 98 -2.91 11.73 -7.84
C VAL A 98 -3.21 10.83 -6.64
N THR A 99 -2.80 11.23 -5.44
CA THR A 99 -3.05 10.47 -4.20
C THR A 99 -4.55 10.39 -3.92
N GLU A 100 -5.28 11.49 -4.08
CA GLU A 100 -6.74 11.54 -3.92
C GLU A 100 -7.47 10.66 -4.95
N LEU A 101 -7.08 10.75 -6.23
CA LEU A 101 -7.64 9.89 -7.27
C LEU A 101 -7.36 8.40 -7.01
N SER A 102 -6.15 8.07 -6.56
CA SER A 102 -5.78 6.70 -6.18
C SER A 102 -6.62 6.20 -5.01
N ALA A 103 -6.91 7.05 -4.02
CA ALA A 103 -7.78 6.70 -2.90
C ALA A 103 -9.22 6.44 -3.38
N SER A 104 -9.76 7.30 -4.26
CA SER A 104 -11.10 7.10 -4.85
C SER A 104 -11.20 5.78 -5.63
N LEU A 105 -10.20 5.46 -6.46
CA LEU A 105 -10.15 4.18 -7.17
C LEU A 105 -10.11 2.99 -6.21
N GLN A 106 -9.34 3.09 -5.12
CA GLN A 106 -9.24 2.03 -4.12
C GLN A 106 -10.55 1.82 -3.35
N THR A 107 -11.30 2.89 -3.08
CA THR A 107 -12.66 2.80 -2.51
C THR A 107 -13.60 2.05 -3.46
N ALA A 108 -13.64 2.41 -4.74
CA ALA A 108 -14.47 1.73 -5.74
C ALA A 108 -14.07 0.24 -5.89
N LEU A 109 -12.77 -0.04 -5.90
CA LEU A 109 -12.24 -1.40 -5.98
C LEU A 109 -12.62 -2.25 -4.76
N THR A 110 -12.67 -1.65 -3.57
CA THR A 110 -13.12 -2.35 -2.36
C THR A 110 -14.57 -2.80 -2.46
N ILE A 111 -15.45 -1.96 -3.02
CA ILE A 111 -16.86 -2.30 -3.28
C ILE A 111 -16.93 -3.43 -4.33
N PHE A 112 -16.11 -3.35 -5.38
CA PHE A 112 -16.03 -4.40 -6.40
C PHE A 112 -15.61 -5.74 -5.80
N ASP A 113 -14.54 -5.77 -5.00
CA ASP A 113 -14.05 -6.98 -4.34
C ASP A 113 -15.12 -7.61 -3.43
N GLN A 114 -15.89 -6.80 -2.70
CA GLN A 114 -17.01 -7.26 -1.88
C GLN A 114 -18.13 -7.88 -2.73
N LYS A 115 -18.34 -7.40 -3.96
CA LYS A 115 -19.32 -7.99 -4.89
C LYS A 115 -18.80 -9.28 -5.52
N LEU A 116 -17.48 -9.48 -5.61
CA LEU A 116 -16.93 -10.77 -6.02
C LEU A 116 -17.16 -11.85 -4.95
N SER A 117 -17.11 -11.50 -3.67
CA SER A 117 -17.30 -12.47 -2.57
C SER A 117 -18.74 -12.97 -2.43
N SER A 118 -19.72 -12.35 -3.11
CA SER A 118 -21.11 -12.84 -3.09
C SER A 118 -21.39 -14.01 -4.03
N PHE A 119 -20.50 -14.31 -4.98
CA PHE A 119 -20.64 -15.49 -5.84
C PHE A 119 -20.34 -16.77 -5.06
N SER A 120 -21.14 -17.82 -5.26
CA SER A 120 -20.84 -19.15 -4.76
C SER A 120 -19.60 -19.74 -5.44
N ASP A 121 -18.94 -20.69 -4.80
CA ASP A 121 -17.74 -21.34 -5.36
C ASP A 121 -18.02 -22.04 -6.69
N SER A 122 -19.23 -22.60 -6.86
CA SER A 122 -19.65 -23.24 -8.11
C SER A 122 -19.76 -22.24 -9.25
N VAL A 123 -20.47 -21.13 -9.04
CA VAL A 123 -20.66 -20.10 -10.07
C VAL A 123 -19.34 -19.40 -10.37
N TRP A 124 -18.57 -19.06 -9.33
CA TRP A 124 -17.24 -18.47 -9.50
C TRP A 124 -16.35 -19.36 -10.38
N SER A 125 -16.34 -20.67 -10.09
CA SER A 125 -15.57 -21.65 -10.85
C SER A 125 -16.00 -21.76 -12.30
N GLU A 126 -17.25 -21.42 -12.65
CA GLU A 126 -17.73 -21.36 -14.04
C GLU A 126 -17.39 -20.04 -14.73
N LEU A 127 -17.52 -18.90 -14.01
CA LEU A 127 -17.25 -17.56 -14.53
C LEU A 127 -15.79 -17.40 -15.00
N VAL A 128 -14.84 -17.97 -14.25
CA VAL A 128 -13.40 -17.79 -14.50
C VAL A 128 -12.78 -18.86 -15.41
N GLN A 129 -13.58 -19.54 -16.25
CA GLN A 129 -13.09 -20.60 -17.16
C GLN A 129 -12.90 -20.12 -18.59
N GLU A 130 -13.46 -18.98 -18.96
CA GLU A 130 -13.51 -18.52 -20.34
C GLU A 130 -12.93 -17.11 -20.47
N GLY A 131 -12.50 -16.77 -21.69
CA GLY A 131 -12.14 -15.40 -22.07
C GLY A 131 -11.04 -14.76 -21.21
N LEU A 132 -11.23 -13.47 -20.93
CA LEU A 132 -10.27 -12.69 -20.14
C LEU A 132 -10.26 -13.14 -18.66
N LEU A 133 -11.39 -13.62 -18.16
CA LEU A 133 -11.52 -14.07 -16.77
C LEU A 133 -10.68 -15.30 -16.49
N GLN A 134 -10.49 -16.20 -17.47
CA GLN A 134 -9.58 -17.34 -17.33
C GLN A 134 -8.13 -16.89 -17.14
N VAL A 135 -7.69 -15.92 -17.92
CA VAL A 135 -6.32 -15.37 -17.84
C VAL A 135 -6.10 -14.68 -16.48
N LEU A 136 -7.12 -14.00 -15.98
CA LEU A 136 -7.07 -13.27 -14.71
C LEU A 136 -7.54 -14.10 -13.51
N ARG A 137 -7.85 -15.39 -13.71
CA ARG A 137 -8.48 -16.26 -12.70
C ARG A 137 -7.79 -16.20 -11.35
N PHE A 138 -6.47 -16.35 -11.34
CA PHE A 138 -5.68 -16.37 -10.10
C PHE A 138 -5.88 -15.09 -9.30
N VAL A 139 -5.64 -13.93 -9.92
CA VAL A 139 -5.70 -12.62 -9.25
C VAL A 139 -7.13 -12.28 -8.83
N LEU A 140 -8.13 -12.58 -9.67
CA LEU A 140 -9.53 -12.36 -9.32
C LEU A 140 -9.99 -13.27 -8.19
N THR A 141 -9.52 -14.52 -8.15
CA THR A 141 -9.85 -15.48 -7.09
C THR A 141 -9.21 -15.04 -5.76
N GLU A 142 -7.94 -14.66 -5.74
CA GLU A 142 -7.31 -14.10 -4.53
C GLU A 142 -8.05 -12.87 -4.00
N ARG A 143 -8.53 -12.00 -4.90
CA ARG A 143 -9.33 -10.82 -4.53
C ARG A 143 -10.65 -11.22 -3.88
N ARG A 144 -11.39 -12.13 -4.51
CA ARG A 144 -12.64 -12.68 -3.99
C ARG A 144 -12.44 -13.30 -2.60
N GLU A 145 -11.42 -14.14 -2.43
CA GLU A 145 -11.13 -14.83 -1.18
C GLU A 145 -10.78 -13.84 -0.06
N ARG A 146 -9.87 -12.88 -0.32
CA ARG A 146 -9.53 -11.83 0.65
C ARG A 146 -10.71 -10.94 1.04
N ALA A 147 -11.66 -10.76 0.13
CA ALA A 147 -12.89 -10.02 0.41
C ALA A 147 -13.89 -10.87 1.22
N ALA A 148 -14.00 -12.17 0.93
CA ALA A 148 -14.83 -13.11 1.70
C ALA A 148 -14.33 -13.29 3.15
N GLU A 149 -13.04 -13.09 3.36
CA GLU A 149 -12.37 -13.10 4.66
C GLU A 149 -12.61 -11.85 5.53
N ARG A 150 -13.25 -10.80 4.99
CA ARG A 150 -13.58 -9.59 5.75
C ARG A 150 -14.83 -9.78 6.58
N LEU A 151 -14.91 -9.03 7.67
CA LEU A 151 -16.13 -8.94 8.47
C LEU A 151 -17.18 -8.07 7.79
N SER A 152 -18.36 -7.93 8.42
CA SER A 152 -19.35 -6.96 7.96
C SER A 152 -18.77 -5.55 7.95
N GLU A 153 -19.31 -4.67 7.10
CA GLU A 153 -18.90 -3.26 7.02
C GLU A 153 -18.89 -2.57 8.38
N LYS A 154 -19.91 -2.85 9.21
CA LYS A 154 -20.01 -2.30 10.57
C LYS A 154 -18.87 -2.78 11.47
N GLU A 155 -18.54 -4.06 11.42
CA GLU A 155 -17.46 -4.63 12.23
C GLU A 155 -16.09 -4.15 11.77
N GLU A 156 -15.84 -4.11 10.46
CA GLU A 156 -14.61 -3.55 9.90
C GLU A 156 -14.46 -2.06 10.25
N SER A 157 -15.55 -1.28 10.21
CA SER A 157 -15.54 0.12 10.64
C SER A 157 -15.18 0.26 12.13
N VAL A 158 -15.70 -0.62 12.99
CA VAL A 158 -15.34 -0.63 14.42
C VAL A 158 -13.88 -0.99 14.61
N ILE A 159 -13.38 -2.01 13.92
CA ILE A 159 -11.96 -2.40 13.97
C ILE A 159 -11.07 -1.25 13.52
N ASN A 160 -11.42 -0.57 12.43
CA ASN A 160 -10.65 0.57 11.93
C ASN A 160 -10.63 1.73 12.92
N ALA A 161 -11.76 2.06 13.53
CA ALA A 161 -11.84 3.11 14.56
C ALA A 161 -10.97 2.75 15.78
N LEU A 162 -11.05 1.51 16.27
CA LEU A 162 -10.23 1.03 17.39
C LEU A 162 -8.75 0.85 17.05
N SER A 163 -8.40 0.70 15.77
CA SER A 163 -7.01 0.51 15.33
C SER A 163 -6.16 1.76 15.51
N VAL A 164 -6.77 2.96 15.57
CA VAL A 164 -6.06 4.23 15.80
C VAL A 164 -5.32 4.19 17.12
N ASP A 165 -6.04 3.98 18.23
CA ASP A 165 -5.44 3.89 19.57
C ASP A 165 -4.98 2.46 19.93
N GLY A 166 -5.40 1.46 19.16
CA GLY A 166 -4.95 0.08 19.25
C GLY A 166 -3.68 -0.15 18.44
N TYR A 167 -3.82 -0.75 17.26
CA TYR A 167 -2.69 -1.18 16.44
C TYR A 167 -1.67 -0.08 16.13
N HIS A 168 -2.14 1.10 15.71
CA HIS A 168 -1.29 2.23 15.35
C HIS A 168 -0.69 2.90 16.58
N GLY A 169 -1.46 3.10 17.64
CA GLY A 169 -0.97 3.63 18.91
C GLY A 169 0.18 2.79 19.50
N TRP A 170 0.05 1.45 19.49
CA TRP A 170 1.14 0.57 19.91
C TRP A 170 2.34 0.61 18.96
N GLY A 171 2.12 0.75 17.65
CA GLY A 171 3.20 0.97 16.68
C GLY A 171 3.97 2.27 16.95
N GLN A 172 3.27 3.36 17.22
CA GLN A 172 3.88 4.65 17.59
C GLN A 172 4.64 4.57 18.91
N MET A 173 4.13 3.82 19.89
CA MET A 173 4.88 3.56 21.13
C MET A 173 6.18 2.80 20.86
N TYR A 174 6.16 1.80 19.96
CA TYR A 174 7.38 1.10 19.55
C TYR A 174 8.38 2.07 18.92
N ASP A 175 7.94 2.89 17.97
CA ASP A 175 8.79 3.89 17.31
C ASP A 175 9.40 4.89 18.31
N LEU A 176 8.61 5.33 19.31
CA LEU A 176 9.08 6.21 20.38
C LEU A 176 10.16 5.53 21.23
N LEU A 177 9.95 4.28 21.64
CA LEU A 177 10.93 3.51 22.40
C LEU A 177 12.25 3.38 21.62
N VAL A 178 12.18 3.01 20.33
CA VAL A 178 13.35 2.91 19.44
C VAL A 178 14.06 4.27 19.30
N GLY A 179 13.31 5.36 19.13
CA GLY A 179 13.87 6.71 18.99
C GLY A 179 14.61 7.19 20.25
N ASN A 180 14.15 6.74 21.41
CA ASN A 180 14.73 7.06 22.72
C ASN A 180 15.92 6.16 23.08
N THR A 181 16.02 4.95 22.51
CA THR A 181 17.18 4.08 22.70
C THR A 181 18.45 4.74 22.16
N LYS A 182 19.45 4.87 23.02
CA LYS A 182 20.76 5.44 22.70
C LYS A 182 21.87 4.44 22.95
N ILE A 183 22.75 4.27 21.98
CA ILE A 183 23.85 3.31 22.04
C ILE A 183 25.15 4.07 22.21
N LYS A 184 25.81 3.86 23.34
CA LYS A 184 27.07 4.54 23.65
C LYS A 184 28.21 3.88 22.89
N TYR A 185 28.99 4.66 22.17
CA TYR A 185 30.17 4.16 21.45
C TYR A 185 31.21 5.28 21.32
N ASN A 186 32.45 5.04 21.77
CA ASN A 186 33.56 6.01 21.72
C ASN A 186 33.21 7.41 22.28
N GLY A 187 32.43 7.47 23.36
CA GLY A 187 32.01 8.74 23.98
C GLY A 187 30.86 9.45 23.27
N GLU A 188 30.39 8.92 22.14
CA GLU A 188 29.21 9.40 21.43
C GLU A 188 27.94 8.60 21.81
N SER A 189 26.79 9.26 21.67
CA SER A 189 25.47 8.66 21.87
C SER A 189 24.80 8.49 20.50
N LEU A 190 24.86 7.27 19.97
CA LEU A 190 24.36 6.94 18.64
C LEU A 190 22.88 6.58 18.67
N SER A 191 22.16 6.89 17.59
CA SER A 191 20.85 6.29 17.33
C SER A 191 21.00 4.80 16.97
N VAL A 192 19.89 4.07 17.10
CA VAL A 192 19.76 2.68 16.63
C VAL A 192 20.22 2.54 15.17
N GLY A 193 19.78 3.41 14.26
CA GLY A 193 20.22 3.33 12.85
C GLY A 193 21.72 3.57 12.66
N GLN A 194 22.30 4.54 13.38
CA GLN A 194 23.74 4.85 13.27
C GLN A 194 24.62 3.71 13.80
N ALA A 195 24.24 3.13 14.93
CA ALA A 195 24.95 1.99 15.49
C ALA A 195 24.79 0.73 14.61
N ALA A 196 23.63 0.52 13.98
CA ALA A 196 23.40 -0.62 13.08
C ALA A 196 24.36 -0.58 11.88
N ASN A 197 24.61 0.61 11.32
CA ASN A 197 25.59 0.78 10.25
C ASN A 197 27.00 0.32 10.67
N LYS A 198 27.38 0.52 11.94
CA LYS A 198 28.68 0.07 12.45
C LYS A 198 28.77 -1.43 12.66
N LEU A 199 27.65 -2.14 12.80
CA LEU A 199 27.63 -3.61 12.86
C LEU A 199 28.05 -4.27 11.53
N SER A 200 28.17 -3.51 10.44
CA SER A 200 28.72 -3.99 9.16
C SER A 200 30.15 -3.50 8.90
N ASN A 201 30.82 -2.89 9.89
CA ASN A 201 32.19 -2.41 9.73
C ASN A 201 33.16 -3.56 9.40
N ALA A 202 34.17 -3.32 8.57
CA ALA A 202 35.18 -4.32 8.20
C ALA A 202 35.95 -4.85 9.43
N ASP A 203 36.23 -3.99 10.40
CA ASP A 203 36.91 -4.36 11.64
C ASP A 203 35.97 -5.10 12.60
N ARG A 204 36.35 -6.33 12.97
CA ARG A 204 35.61 -7.18 13.90
C ARG A 204 35.55 -6.58 15.31
N SER A 205 36.58 -5.87 15.74
CA SER A 205 36.64 -5.28 17.08
C SER A 205 35.53 -4.24 17.26
N VAL A 206 35.36 -3.35 16.26
CA VAL A 206 34.29 -2.36 16.18
C VAL A 206 32.92 -3.02 16.26
N ARG A 207 32.67 -4.07 15.44
CA ARG A 207 31.38 -4.77 15.46
C ARG A 207 31.07 -5.36 16.84
N LYS A 208 32.06 -6.00 17.48
CA LYS A 208 31.88 -6.65 18.78
C LYS A 208 31.56 -5.64 19.88
N GLU A 209 32.28 -4.53 19.92
CA GLU A 209 32.06 -3.47 20.91
C GLU A 209 30.68 -2.83 20.75
N VAL A 210 30.33 -2.42 19.53
CA VAL A 210 29.02 -1.83 19.22
C VAL A 210 27.89 -2.82 19.54
N PHE A 211 28.05 -4.11 19.22
CA PHE A 211 27.04 -5.13 19.51
C PHE A 211 26.80 -5.31 21.01
N ALA A 212 27.85 -5.28 21.85
CA ALA A 212 27.68 -5.38 23.30
C ALA A 212 26.91 -4.16 23.86
N GLN A 213 27.24 -2.95 23.40
CA GLN A 213 26.52 -1.73 23.79
C GLN A 213 25.10 -1.68 23.25
N TRP A 214 24.88 -2.27 22.08
CA TRP A 214 23.57 -2.48 21.49
C TRP A 214 22.69 -3.37 22.36
N GLU A 215 23.16 -4.58 22.68
CA GLU A 215 22.41 -5.52 23.54
C GLU A 215 22.08 -4.88 24.89
N GLN A 216 23.02 -4.16 25.50
CA GLN A 216 22.77 -3.45 26.74
C GLN A 216 21.65 -2.40 26.59
N ALA A 217 21.73 -1.51 25.60
CA ALA A 217 20.76 -0.42 25.43
C ALA A 217 19.34 -0.92 25.12
N TRP A 218 19.21 -2.02 24.37
CA TRP A 218 17.92 -2.66 24.14
C TRP A 218 17.42 -3.41 25.38
N GLY A 219 18.32 -4.07 26.11
CA GLY A 219 18.03 -4.76 27.36
C GLY A 219 17.49 -3.83 28.46
N GLU A 220 17.99 -2.59 28.54
CA GLU A 220 17.51 -1.58 29.50
C GLU A 220 16.01 -1.28 29.39
N ASN A 221 15.39 -1.53 28.22
CA ASN A 221 13.97 -1.30 27.99
C ASN A 221 13.23 -2.58 27.55
N GLU A 222 13.80 -3.77 27.81
CA GLU A 222 13.29 -5.03 27.28
C GLU A 222 11.82 -5.30 27.65
N GLU A 223 11.43 -4.99 28.89
CA GLU A 223 10.06 -5.19 29.35
C GLU A 223 9.06 -4.30 28.60
N ALA A 224 9.44 -3.04 28.34
CA ALA A 224 8.61 -2.10 27.60
C ALA A 224 8.44 -2.54 26.14
N PHE A 225 9.53 -2.96 25.49
CA PHE A 225 9.48 -3.51 24.14
C PHE A 225 8.63 -4.78 24.08
N ALA A 226 8.85 -5.72 24.99
CA ALA A 226 8.10 -6.97 25.06
C ALA A 226 6.60 -6.70 25.23
N LYS A 227 6.23 -5.78 26.14
CA LYS A 227 4.82 -5.43 26.37
C LYS A 227 4.19 -4.76 25.15
N THR A 228 4.87 -3.82 24.51
CA THR A 228 4.38 -3.16 23.28
C THR A 228 4.18 -4.18 22.15
N LEU A 229 5.15 -5.07 21.93
CA LEU A 229 5.05 -6.11 20.90
C LEU A 229 3.93 -7.11 21.20
N ASN A 230 3.75 -7.49 22.46
CA ASN A 230 2.66 -8.39 22.88
C ASN A 230 1.29 -7.77 22.65
N HIS A 231 1.11 -6.47 22.91
CA HIS A 231 -0.17 -5.79 22.63
C HIS A 231 -0.41 -5.63 21.13
N LEU A 232 0.63 -5.34 20.34
CA LEU A 232 0.53 -5.27 18.87
C LEU A 232 0.16 -6.62 18.26
N ALA A 233 0.81 -7.69 18.71
CA ALA A 233 0.46 -9.06 18.33
C ALA A 233 -0.96 -9.41 18.78
N GLY A 234 -1.29 -9.18 20.05
CA GLY A 234 -2.61 -9.47 20.62
C GLY A 234 -3.76 -8.77 19.87
N PHE A 235 -3.58 -7.51 19.47
CA PHE A 235 -4.55 -6.80 18.63
C PHE A 235 -4.77 -7.54 17.31
N ARG A 236 -3.69 -7.87 16.58
CA ARG A 236 -3.78 -8.61 15.31
C ARG A 236 -4.46 -9.96 15.49
N LEU A 237 -4.08 -10.73 16.52
CA LEU A 237 -4.65 -12.05 16.77
C LEU A 237 -6.14 -11.99 17.07
N ASN A 238 -6.60 -10.99 17.81
CA ASN A 238 -8.02 -10.79 18.06
C ASN A 238 -8.78 -10.47 16.78
N VAL A 239 -8.25 -9.60 15.92
CA VAL A 239 -8.84 -9.31 14.59
C VAL A 239 -8.88 -10.56 13.73
N TYR A 240 -7.81 -11.35 13.70
CA TYR A 240 -7.73 -12.59 12.93
C TYR A 240 -8.76 -13.61 13.40
N LYS A 241 -8.92 -13.76 14.71
CA LYS A 241 -9.94 -14.63 15.31
C LYS A 241 -11.36 -14.21 14.90
N LEU A 242 -11.65 -12.90 14.89
CA LEU A 242 -12.94 -12.40 14.43
C LEU A 242 -13.18 -12.76 12.96
N ARG A 243 -12.17 -12.57 12.10
CA ARG A 243 -12.20 -12.90 10.67
C ARG A 243 -12.14 -14.41 10.36
N GLY A 244 -12.04 -15.27 11.38
CA GLY A 244 -11.94 -16.72 11.18
C GLY A 244 -10.62 -17.21 10.59
N TRP A 245 -9.56 -16.40 10.61
CA TRP A 245 -8.25 -16.79 10.08
C TRP A 245 -7.60 -17.80 11.04
N MET A 246 -7.35 -19.02 10.55
CA MET A 246 -6.59 -20.01 11.30
C MET A 246 -5.12 -19.62 11.36
N MET A 247 -4.58 -19.52 12.57
CA MET A 247 -3.14 -19.41 12.78
C MET A 247 -2.50 -20.79 12.60
N TYR A 248 -1.51 -20.88 11.71
CA TYR A 248 -0.53 -21.96 11.72
C TYR A 248 0.70 -21.52 12.53
#